data_AF-A0A0V8JJP9-F1
#
_entry.id   AF-A0A0V8JJP9-F1
#
_cell.length_a   1.000
_cell.length_b   1.000
_cell.length_c   1.000
_cell.angle_alpha   90.00
_cell.angle_beta   90.00
_cell.angle_gamma   90.00
#
_symmetry.space_group_name_H-M   'P 1'
#
loop_
_entity.id
_entity.type
_entity.pdbx_description
1 polymer ?
#
loop_
_entity_poly.entity_id
_entity_poly.type
_entity_poly.pdbx_seq_one_letter_code
_entity_poly.pdbx_strand_id
1 'polypeptide(L)'
;MQLKVQIKTLASHHIEEFIQCPYKFYQRQLKARKHQLVDWRSLVSVTIHKVVKEYYAKAPYERSAYFILQLIERYWSKLSPELFQSKIHYYEVLASVSDHLLTFLMSELQDDTPLFVYEKYGVYVPELETNISLLIDAAYWSDSSYEVTKFLIDDQSEVKEMLTAFMMVFTKHAFNRMPKAIHFYSLLTGKRETVEIVSENYLESVNKLKMMKGVLEEPKFFQKISSLQECKNCPLRFECSTDSTIQAEKLTMFM
;
A
#
# COMPACT_ATOMS: atom_id res chain seq x y z
N MET A 1 27.24 -14.18 -6.43
CA MET A 1 27.47 -12.91 -5.71
C MET A 1 26.10 -12.26 -5.47
N GLN A 2 25.54 -12.36 -4.26
CA GLN A 2 24.24 -11.74 -3.95
C GLN A 2 24.45 -10.23 -3.81
N LEU A 3 23.77 -9.44 -4.63
CA LEU A 3 23.84 -7.98 -4.58
C LEU A 3 23.11 -7.50 -3.32
N LYS A 4 23.82 -6.81 -2.43
CA LYS A 4 23.24 -6.21 -1.23
C LYS A 4 22.35 -5.04 -1.64
N VAL A 5 21.08 -5.08 -1.26
CA VAL A 5 20.16 -3.93 -1.45
C VAL A 5 20.52 -2.89 -0.40
N GLN A 6 20.74 -1.64 -0.83
CA GLN A 6 20.90 -0.51 0.10
C GLN A 6 19.67 0.38 0.00
N ILE A 7 18.90 0.46 1.10
CA ILE A 7 17.71 1.29 1.17
C ILE A 7 18.10 2.64 1.78
N LYS A 8 18.41 3.60 0.90
CA LYS A 8 18.75 4.98 1.31
C LYS A 8 17.60 5.70 2.03
N THR A 9 16.36 5.34 1.71
CA THR A 9 15.17 5.88 2.35
C THR A 9 14.15 4.76 2.51
N LEU A 10 13.78 4.46 3.75
CA LEU A 10 12.75 3.46 4.03
C LEU A 10 11.37 4.10 3.85
N ALA A 11 10.61 3.65 2.86
CA ALA A 11 9.27 4.15 2.62
C ALA A 11 8.21 3.14 3.07
N SER A 12 7.04 3.61 3.52
CA SER A 12 5.96 2.72 3.98
C SER A 12 5.56 1.67 2.92
N HIS A 13 5.48 2.06 1.64
CA HIS A 13 5.17 1.14 0.55
C HIS A 13 6.21 0.03 0.36
N HIS A 14 7.47 0.22 0.80
CA HIS A 14 8.45 -0.86 0.77
C HIS A 14 8.05 -2.02 1.70
N ILE A 15 7.41 -1.70 2.84
CA ILE A 15 6.92 -2.69 3.80
C ILE A 15 5.77 -3.47 3.18
N GLU A 16 4.78 -2.76 2.63
CA GLU A 16 3.63 -3.37 1.97
C GLU A 16 4.07 -4.30 0.82
N GLU A 17 4.95 -3.82 -0.06
CA GLU A 17 5.45 -4.61 -1.18
C GLU A 17 6.26 -5.84 -0.74
N PHE A 18 7.07 -5.70 0.31
CA PHE A 18 7.88 -6.80 0.82
C PHE A 18 7.03 -7.87 1.50
N ILE A 19 6.08 -7.49 2.35
CA ILE A 19 5.19 -8.44 3.03
C ILE A 19 4.35 -9.21 2.01
N GLN A 20 3.84 -8.51 0.98
CA GLN A 20 3.13 -9.16 -0.12
C GLN A 20 4.03 -10.15 -0.89
N CYS A 21 5.24 -9.73 -1.30
CA CYS A 21 6.16 -10.64 -1.98
C CYS A 21 7.63 -10.18 -1.88
N PRO A 22 8.44 -10.78 -0.99
CA PRO A 22 9.86 -10.46 -0.80
C PRO A 22 10.67 -10.60 -2.09
N TYR A 23 10.39 -11.64 -2.89
CA TYR A 23 11.09 -11.86 -4.16
C TYR A 23 10.78 -10.77 -5.20
N LYS A 24 9.50 -10.39 -5.34
CA LYS A 24 9.09 -9.32 -6.26
C LYS A 24 9.66 -7.97 -5.84
N PHE A 25 9.65 -7.68 -4.54
CA PHE A 25 10.32 -6.51 -3.97
C PHE A 25 11.80 -6.47 -4.37
N TYR A 26 12.54 -7.58 -4.16
CA TYR A 26 13.96 -7.65 -4.51
C TYR A 26 14.24 -7.42 -6.00
N GLN A 27 13.47 -8.07 -6.88
CA GLN A 27 13.63 -7.91 -8.33
C GLN A 27 13.38 -6.46 -8.79
N ARG A 28 12.45 -5.75 -8.13
CA ARG A 28 12.25 -4.31 -8.38
C ARG A 28 13.46 -3.47 -7.93
N GLN A 29 14.09 -3.81 -6.81
CA GLN A 29 15.24 -3.06 -6.27
C GLN A 29 16.53 -3.25 -7.10
N LEU A 30 16.75 -4.43 -7.70
CA LEU A 30 17.97 -4.76 -8.46
C LEU A 30 18.10 -4.12 -9.86
N LYS A 31 17.18 -3.23 -10.28
CA LYS A 31 17.27 -2.42 -11.51
C LYS A 31 17.13 -3.11 -12.89
N ALA A 32 16.75 -4.39 -13.00
CA ALA A 32 16.58 -5.00 -14.34
C ALA A 32 15.18 -4.84 -14.97
N ARG A 33 14.12 -4.56 -14.19
CA ARG A 33 12.72 -4.75 -14.66
C ARG A 33 11.66 -3.79 -14.07
N LYS A 34 12.02 -2.57 -13.68
CA LYS A 34 11.06 -1.63 -13.01
C LYS A 34 9.73 -1.45 -13.75
N HIS A 35 9.75 -1.39 -15.08
CA HIS A 35 8.53 -1.27 -15.89
C HIS A 35 7.81 -2.61 -16.16
N GLN A 36 8.50 -3.74 -16.05
CA GLN A 36 7.93 -5.07 -16.33
C GLN A 36 7.27 -5.70 -15.09
N LEU A 37 7.41 -5.11 -13.90
CA LEU A 37 6.88 -5.65 -12.64
C LEU A 37 5.65 -4.91 -12.13
N VAL A 38 4.96 -4.16 -12.99
CA VAL A 38 3.73 -3.44 -12.62
C VAL A 38 2.66 -4.45 -12.21
N ASP A 39 2.09 -4.25 -11.03
CA ASP A 39 1.03 -5.09 -10.46
C ASP A 39 -0.30 -4.35 -10.54
N TRP A 40 -1.40 -5.08 -10.76
CA TRP A 40 -2.73 -4.50 -10.73
C TRP A 40 -3.01 -3.83 -9.37
N ARG A 41 -2.55 -4.42 -8.25
CA ARG A 41 -2.71 -3.84 -6.90
C ARG A 41 -2.13 -2.44 -6.80
N SER A 42 -0.88 -2.28 -7.25
CA SER A 42 -0.20 -0.98 -7.25
C SER A 42 -0.93 0.05 -8.12
N LEU A 43 -1.47 -0.37 -9.27
CA LEU A 43 -2.24 0.52 -10.14
C LEU A 43 -3.61 0.88 -9.57
N VAL A 44 -4.28 -0.07 -8.91
CA VAL A 44 -5.53 0.17 -8.19
C VAL A 44 -5.27 1.17 -7.06
N SER A 45 -4.22 1.00 -6.25
CA SER A 45 -3.83 1.98 -5.22
C SER A 45 -3.64 3.38 -5.82
N VAL A 46 -2.86 3.51 -6.89
CA VAL A 46 -2.66 4.82 -7.58
C VAL A 46 -3.97 5.40 -8.11
N THR A 47 -4.89 4.55 -8.57
CA THR A 47 -6.22 4.95 -9.04
C THR A 47 -7.05 5.51 -7.90
N ILE A 48 -7.10 4.81 -6.77
CA ILE A 48 -7.80 5.26 -5.55
C ILE A 48 -7.21 6.58 -5.05
N HIS A 49 -5.89 6.72 -5.04
CA HIS A 49 -5.23 7.96 -4.61
C HIS A 49 -5.72 9.16 -5.43
N LYS A 50 -5.86 8.99 -6.75
CA LYS A 50 -6.39 10.03 -7.64
C LYS A 50 -7.85 10.34 -7.38
N VAL A 51 -8.68 9.31 -7.20
CA VAL A 51 -10.12 9.47 -6.90
C VAL A 51 -10.31 10.25 -5.60
N VAL A 52 -9.69 9.81 -4.52
CA VAL A 52 -9.84 10.45 -3.19
C VAL A 52 -9.25 11.85 -3.18
N LYS A 53 -8.09 12.07 -3.83
CA LYS A 53 -7.50 13.41 -3.92
C LYS A 53 -8.39 14.39 -4.69
N GLU A 54 -8.97 13.98 -5.81
CA GLU A 54 -9.89 14.83 -6.58
C GLU A 54 -11.23 15.02 -5.87
N TYR A 55 -11.70 14.02 -5.12
CA TYR A 55 -12.88 14.13 -4.26
C TYR A 55 -12.72 15.22 -3.19
N TYR A 56 -11.65 15.17 -2.41
CA TYR A 56 -11.41 16.15 -1.34
C TYR A 56 -10.97 17.52 -1.87
N ALA A 57 -10.47 17.62 -3.11
CA ALA A 57 -10.18 18.89 -3.76
C ALA A 57 -11.45 19.70 -4.10
N LYS A 58 -12.62 19.05 -4.15
CA LYS A 58 -13.92 19.72 -4.34
C LYS A 58 -14.49 20.27 -3.04
N ALA A 59 -15.30 21.32 -3.14
CA ALA A 59 -16.01 21.88 -1.99
C ALA A 59 -17.02 20.85 -1.44
N PRO A 60 -17.31 20.83 -0.13
CA PRO A 60 -18.18 19.82 0.48
C PRO A 60 -19.54 19.64 -0.20
N TYR A 61 -20.17 20.71 -0.69
CA TYR A 61 -21.47 20.65 -1.37
C TYR A 61 -21.41 20.10 -2.81
N GLU A 62 -20.22 20.00 -3.41
CA GLU A 62 -20.00 19.36 -4.71
C GLU A 62 -19.67 17.85 -4.57
N ARG A 63 -19.38 17.40 -3.34
CA ARG A 63 -19.04 16.01 -3.04
C ARG A 63 -20.32 15.18 -3.01
N SER A 64 -20.38 14.16 -3.86
CA SER A 64 -21.55 13.29 -3.98
C SER A 64 -21.16 11.90 -4.47
N ALA A 65 -22.04 10.91 -4.24
CA ALA A 65 -21.88 9.56 -4.77
C ALA A 65 -21.73 9.57 -6.30
N TYR A 66 -22.49 10.43 -6.99
CA TYR A 66 -22.37 10.62 -8.43
C TYR A 66 -20.97 11.09 -8.84
N PHE A 67 -20.42 12.08 -8.14
CA PHE A 67 -19.07 12.56 -8.42
C PHE A 67 -18.01 11.48 -8.19
N ILE A 68 -18.11 10.72 -7.10
CA ILE A 68 -17.20 9.58 -6.82
C ILE A 68 -17.24 8.56 -7.97
N LEU A 69 -18.44 8.18 -8.43
CA LEU A 69 -18.60 7.25 -9.56
C LEU A 69 -17.97 7.77 -10.85
N GLN A 70 -18.13 9.07 -11.17
CA GLN A 70 -17.48 9.69 -12.32
C GLN A 70 -15.94 9.63 -12.23
N LEU A 71 -15.38 9.85 -11.04
CA LEU A 71 -13.94 9.76 -10.82
C LEU A 71 -13.45 8.32 -10.98
N ILE A 72 -14.17 7.34 -10.43
CA ILE A 72 -13.86 5.92 -10.59
C ILE A 72 -13.87 5.56 -12.07
N GLU A 73 -14.93 5.87 -12.81
CA GLU A 73 -15.03 5.60 -14.25
C GLU A 73 -13.84 6.20 -15.02
N ARG A 74 -13.53 7.48 -14.76
CA ARG A 74 -12.45 8.21 -15.44
C ARG A 74 -11.07 7.60 -15.20
N TYR A 75 -10.76 7.19 -13.96
CA TYR A 75 -9.43 6.71 -13.62
C TYR A 75 -9.29 5.20 -13.82
N TRP A 76 -10.34 4.44 -13.53
CA TRP A 76 -10.35 2.99 -13.67
C TRP A 76 -10.33 2.54 -15.13
N SER A 77 -10.97 3.28 -16.03
CA SER A 77 -10.94 2.99 -17.48
C SER A 77 -9.53 2.98 -18.09
N LYS A 78 -8.53 3.50 -17.38
CA LYS A 78 -7.11 3.49 -17.79
C LYS A 78 -6.39 2.21 -17.37
N LEU A 79 -7.01 1.33 -16.59
CA LEU A 79 -6.46 0.06 -16.16
C LEU A 79 -6.75 -1.01 -17.22
N SER A 80 -5.71 -1.71 -17.68
CA SER A 80 -5.90 -2.84 -18.59
C SER A 80 -6.44 -4.06 -17.82
N PRO A 81 -7.57 -4.68 -18.24
CA PRO A 81 -8.07 -5.92 -17.65
C PRO A 81 -7.08 -7.09 -17.73
N GLU A 82 -6.10 -7.04 -18.64
CA GLU A 82 -5.08 -8.09 -18.82
C GLU A 82 -4.08 -8.16 -17.66
N LEU A 83 -4.00 -7.11 -16.84
CA LEU A 83 -3.15 -7.07 -15.65
C LEU A 83 -3.75 -7.85 -14.47
N PHE A 84 -5.03 -8.20 -14.56
CA PHE A 84 -5.80 -8.87 -13.52
C PHE A 84 -5.82 -10.38 -13.77
N GLN A 85 -6.34 -11.14 -12.80
CA GLN A 85 -6.27 -12.59 -12.90
C GLN A 85 -7.11 -13.17 -14.04
N SER A 86 -8.18 -12.47 -14.37
CA SER A 86 -9.12 -12.71 -15.46
C SER A 86 -9.96 -11.44 -15.64
N LYS A 87 -10.75 -11.38 -16.71
CA LYS A 87 -11.75 -10.30 -16.87
C LYS A 87 -12.78 -10.31 -15.73
N ILE A 88 -13.15 -11.48 -15.22
CA ILE A 88 -14.06 -11.61 -14.07
C ILE A 88 -13.44 -10.95 -12.85
N HIS A 89 -12.18 -11.30 -12.54
CA HIS A 89 -11.44 -10.70 -11.41
C HIS A 89 -11.30 -9.18 -11.55
N TYR A 90 -11.08 -8.66 -12.77
CA TYR A 90 -11.08 -7.21 -13.02
C TYR A 90 -12.38 -6.54 -12.58
N TYR A 91 -13.53 -7.10 -12.97
CA TYR A 91 -14.83 -6.53 -12.63
C TYR A 91 -15.23 -6.76 -11.17
N GLU A 92 -14.84 -7.89 -10.57
CA GLU A 92 -15.00 -8.14 -9.13
C GLU A 92 -14.24 -7.09 -8.31
N VAL A 93 -12.97 -6.85 -8.65
CA VAL A 93 -12.15 -5.84 -7.99
C VAL A 93 -12.71 -4.43 -8.20
N LEU A 94 -13.18 -4.10 -9.41
CA LEU A 94 -13.87 -2.83 -9.67
C LEU A 94 -15.11 -2.68 -8.79
N ALA A 95 -15.97 -3.70 -8.72
CA ALA A 95 -17.20 -3.67 -7.96
C ALA A 95 -16.92 -3.47 -6.46
N SER A 96 -16.04 -4.29 -5.88
CA SER A 96 -15.66 -4.19 -4.46
C SER A 96 -15.04 -2.84 -4.13
N VAL A 97 -14.05 -2.39 -4.92
CA VAL A 97 -13.40 -1.10 -4.65
C VAL A 97 -14.39 0.05 -4.81
N SER A 98 -15.28 0.01 -5.80
CA SER A 98 -16.28 1.06 -6.00
C SER A 98 -17.25 1.14 -4.83
N ASP A 99 -17.83 0.02 -4.43
CA ASP A 99 -18.82 -0.05 -3.35
C ASP A 99 -18.23 0.41 -2.00
N HIS A 100 -17.06 -0.11 -1.65
CA HIS A 100 -16.39 0.23 -0.40
C HIS A 100 -15.86 1.67 -0.41
N LEU A 101 -15.28 2.14 -1.51
CA LEU A 101 -14.80 3.52 -1.59
C LEU A 101 -15.96 4.53 -1.53
N LEU A 102 -17.08 4.24 -2.20
CA LEU A 102 -18.32 5.01 -2.07
C LEU A 102 -18.80 5.04 -0.62
N THR A 103 -18.91 3.88 0.01
CA THR A 103 -19.35 3.75 1.39
C THR A 103 -18.47 4.57 2.33
N PHE A 104 -17.15 4.52 2.16
CA PHE A 104 -16.21 5.33 2.95
C PHE A 104 -16.41 6.83 2.72
N LEU A 105 -16.28 7.30 1.47
CA LEU A 105 -16.30 8.73 1.17
C LEU A 105 -17.67 9.38 1.44
N MET A 106 -18.74 8.60 1.40
CA MET A 106 -20.09 9.04 1.76
C MET A 106 -20.41 8.88 3.24
N SER A 107 -19.75 7.98 3.98
CA SER A 107 -19.95 7.89 5.44
C SER A 107 -19.30 9.05 6.19
N GLU A 108 -18.29 9.69 5.60
CA GLU A 108 -17.63 10.90 6.13
C GLU A 108 -18.42 12.19 5.84
N LEU A 109 -19.72 12.08 5.54
CA LEU A 109 -20.61 13.23 5.35
C LEU A 109 -20.94 13.88 6.70
N GLN A 110 -20.14 14.85 7.12
CA GLN A 110 -20.53 16.27 7.24
C GLN A 110 -19.42 17.06 7.96
N ASP A 111 -18.92 18.10 7.28
CA ASP A 111 -18.07 19.20 7.75
C ASP A 111 -16.54 19.06 7.83
N ASP A 112 -15.95 17.90 8.09
CA ASP A 112 -14.49 17.85 8.26
C ASP A 112 -13.72 17.54 6.96
N THR A 113 -13.11 18.59 6.39
CA THR A 113 -12.10 18.42 5.35
C THR A 113 -10.80 17.92 5.98
N PRO A 114 -10.17 16.85 5.45
CA PRO A 114 -8.94 16.32 6.02
C PRO A 114 -7.81 17.35 6.04
N LEU A 115 -6.95 17.27 7.05
CA LEU A 115 -5.73 18.08 7.18
C LEU A 115 -4.72 17.77 6.08
N PHE A 116 -4.64 16.49 5.72
CA PHE A 116 -3.76 15.97 4.69
C PHE A 116 -4.56 15.02 3.83
N VAL A 117 -4.35 15.05 2.51
CA VAL A 117 -4.92 14.08 1.57
C VAL A 117 -3.83 13.66 0.59
N TYR A 118 -3.38 12.41 0.70
CA TYR A 118 -2.28 11.86 -0.11
C TYR A 118 -1.04 12.76 -0.17
N GLU A 119 -0.65 13.28 0.99
CA GLU A 119 0.56 14.09 1.15
C GLU A 119 1.75 13.22 1.54
N LYS A 120 2.89 13.46 0.88
CA LYS A 120 4.10 12.68 1.08
C LYS A 120 5.14 13.49 1.84
N TYR A 121 5.62 12.93 2.94
CA TYR A 121 6.62 13.55 3.78
C TYR A 121 7.83 12.64 3.97
N GLY A 122 8.97 13.23 4.32
CA GLY A 122 10.21 12.54 4.63
C GLY A 122 10.87 13.14 5.85
N VAL A 123 11.45 12.30 6.71
CA VAL A 123 12.14 12.73 7.92
C VAL A 123 13.32 11.81 8.22
N TYR A 124 14.38 12.36 8.78
CA TYR A 124 15.51 11.57 9.29
C TYR A 124 15.17 11.04 10.68
N VAL A 125 15.39 9.74 10.90
CA VAL A 125 15.17 9.08 12.19
C VAL A 125 16.52 8.62 12.74
N PRO A 126 17.05 9.29 13.78
CA PRO A 126 18.35 8.94 14.38
C PRO A 126 18.43 7.48 14.82
N GLU A 127 17.38 6.96 15.44
CA GLU A 127 17.34 5.59 15.95
C GLU A 127 17.48 4.55 14.83
N LEU A 128 17.06 4.88 13.61
CA LEU A 128 17.15 3.99 12.43
C LEU A 128 18.35 4.30 11.55
N GLU A 129 19.10 5.37 11.86
CA GLU A 129 20.22 5.89 11.06
C GLU A 129 19.86 6.00 9.56
N THR A 130 18.65 6.46 9.26
CA THR A 130 18.16 6.58 7.87
C THR A 130 17.02 7.58 7.75
N ASN A 131 16.79 8.04 6.52
CA ASN A 131 15.57 8.76 6.19
C ASN A 131 14.42 7.77 6.04
N ILE A 132 13.25 8.15 6.55
CA ILE A 132 12.01 7.43 6.28
C ILE A 132 11.02 8.34 5.56
N SER A 133 10.13 7.75 4.76
CA SER A 133 9.08 8.50 4.05
C SER A 133 7.72 7.84 4.16
N LEU A 134 6.70 8.66 4.39
CA LEU A 134 5.32 8.23 4.54
C LEU A 134 4.44 9.00 3.56
N LEU A 135 3.53 8.28 2.91
CA LEU A 135 2.36 8.84 2.25
C LEU A 135 1.19 8.73 3.23
N ILE A 136 0.68 9.87 3.67
CA ILE A 136 -0.49 9.96 4.54
C ILE A 136 -1.71 10.04 3.64
N ASP A 137 -2.60 9.04 3.72
CA ASP A 137 -3.71 8.96 2.78
C ASP A 137 -4.81 9.97 3.14
N ALA A 138 -5.22 10.00 4.41
CA ALA A 138 -5.97 11.11 5.00
C ALA A 138 -5.65 11.28 6.49
N ALA A 139 -5.84 12.48 7.04
CA ALA A 139 -5.78 12.70 8.49
C ALA A 139 -6.76 13.79 8.92
N TYR A 140 -7.32 13.64 10.12
CA TYR A 140 -8.35 14.52 10.68
C TYR A 140 -7.97 14.94 12.10
N TRP A 141 -8.33 16.15 12.52
CA TRP A 141 -8.19 16.52 13.93
C TRP A 141 -9.08 15.64 14.79
N SER A 142 -8.62 15.36 16.00
CA SER A 142 -9.44 14.82 17.08
C SER A 142 -9.33 15.74 18.29
N ASP A 143 -10.09 15.46 19.34
CA ASP A 143 -10.17 16.33 20.53
C ASP A 143 -8.81 16.64 21.18
N SER A 144 -7.83 15.74 21.05
CA SER A 144 -6.53 15.83 21.72
C SER A 144 -5.31 15.74 20.80
N SER A 145 -5.46 15.20 19.59
CA SER A 145 -4.39 15.05 18.60
C SER A 145 -5.05 14.98 17.22
N TYR A 146 -4.64 14.04 16.37
CA TYR A 146 -5.24 13.76 15.07
C TYR A 146 -5.33 12.26 14.86
N GLU A 147 -6.17 11.84 13.93
CA GLU A 147 -6.38 10.44 13.55
C GLU A 147 -6.00 10.28 12.07
N VAL A 148 -5.40 9.14 11.71
CA VAL A 148 -4.90 8.88 10.36
C VAL A 148 -5.73 7.78 9.72
N THR A 149 -6.19 8.00 8.49
CA THR A 149 -6.76 6.93 7.66
C THR A 149 -5.69 6.37 6.73
N LYS A 150 -5.64 5.04 6.64
CA LYS A 150 -4.81 4.31 5.69
C LYS A 150 -5.69 3.38 4.86
N PHE A 151 -5.68 3.59 3.54
CA PHE A 151 -6.33 2.70 2.60
C PHE A 151 -5.40 1.54 2.25
N LEU A 152 -5.93 0.32 2.35
CA LEU A 152 -5.25 -0.89 1.94
C LEU A 152 -6.07 -1.56 0.84
N ILE A 153 -5.40 -2.24 -0.09
CA ILE A 153 -6.09 -3.07 -1.07
C ILE A 153 -6.69 -4.30 -0.37
N ASP A 154 -5.95 -4.90 0.54
CA ASP A 154 -6.32 -6.15 1.22
C ASP A 154 -6.17 -6.00 2.75
N ASP A 155 -6.73 -6.94 3.51
CA ASP A 155 -6.77 -6.92 4.99
C ASP A 155 -5.69 -7.80 5.64
N GLN A 156 -4.42 -7.58 5.30
CA GLN A 156 -3.31 -8.33 5.88
C GLN A 156 -2.91 -7.76 7.24
N SER A 157 -2.99 -8.58 8.31
CA SER A 157 -2.64 -8.22 9.69
C SER A 157 -1.21 -7.71 9.83
N GLU A 158 -0.27 -8.41 9.20
CA GLU A 158 1.17 -8.15 9.25
C GLU A 158 1.50 -6.79 8.63
N VAL A 159 0.79 -6.43 7.56
CA VAL A 159 0.92 -5.11 6.93
C VAL A 159 0.43 -4.02 7.88
N LYS A 160 -0.75 -4.18 8.50
CA LYS A 160 -1.30 -3.20 9.45
C LYS A 160 -0.40 -3.02 10.66
N GLU A 161 0.11 -4.10 11.23
CA GLU A 161 1.03 -4.05 12.37
C GLU A 161 2.30 -3.27 12.03
N MET A 162 2.94 -3.61 10.91
CA MET A 162 4.17 -2.93 10.50
C MET A 162 3.95 -1.48 10.08
N LEU A 163 2.82 -1.17 9.43
CA LEU A 163 2.43 0.21 9.11
C LEU A 163 2.10 1.02 10.36
N THR A 164 1.53 0.41 11.40
CA THR A 164 1.29 1.06 12.70
C THR A 164 2.62 1.48 13.32
N ALA A 165 3.58 0.55 13.43
CA ALA A 165 4.92 0.85 13.92
C ALA A 165 5.60 1.95 13.06
N PHE A 166 5.47 1.86 11.74
CA PHE A 166 6.02 2.84 10.81
C PHE A 166 5.44 4.24 11.04
N MET A 167 4.12 4.37 11.14
CA MET A 167 3.44 5.64 11.34
C MET A 167 3.74 6.24 12.71
N MET A 168 3.81 5.44 13.76
CA MET A 168 4.19 5.90 15.10
C MET A 168 5.58 6.55 15.08
N VAL A 169 6.58 5.85 14.53
CA VAL A 169 7.96 6.39 14.44
C VAL A 169 8.01 7.60 13.52
N PHE A 170 7.39 7.51 12.34
CA PHE A 170 7.35 8.62 11.38
C PHE A 170 6.79 9.90 11.99
N THR A 171 5.60 9.83 12.55
CA THR A 171 4.86 11.00 13.04
C THR A 171 5.52 11.63 14.27
N LYS A 172 6.11 10.81 15.15
CA LYS A 172 6.89 11.31 16.29
C LYS A 172 8.04 12.21 15.82
N HIS A 173 8.73 11.87 14.73
CA HIS A 173 9.82 12.70 14.21
C HIS A 173 9.36 13.81 13.28
N ALA A 174 8.38 13.56 12.40
CA ALA A 174 7.94 14.52 11.40
C ALA A 174 7.10 15.66 12.01
N PHE A 175 6.27 15.34 13.01
CA PHE A 175 5.28 16.28 13.56
C PHE A 175 5.47 16.55 15.06
N ASN A 176 6.45 15.91 15.70
CA ASN A 176 6.65 15.94 17.15
C ASN A 176 5.39 15.56 17.96
N ARG A 177 4.46 14.83 17.33
CA ARG A 177 3.18 14.39 17.87
C ARG A 177 2.77 13.11 17.16
N MET A 178 2.27 12.13 17.92
CA MET A 178 1.74 10.89 17.36
C MET A 178 0.23 11.04 17.13
N PRO A 179 -0.35 10.33 16.14
CA PRO A 179 -1.80 10.25 16.02
C PRO A 179 -2.38 9.55 17.24
N LYS A 180 -3.64 9.83 17.55
CA LYS A 180 -4.42 9.13 18.57
C LYS A 180 -4.77 7.73 18.11
N ALA A 181 -5.22 7.59 16.87
CA ALA A 181 -5.58 6.33 16.26
C ALA A 181 -5.22 6.27 14.78
N ILE A 182 -5.14 5.05 14.26
CA ILE A 182 -4.99 4.75 12.83
C ILE A 182 -6.19 3.92 12.40
N HIS A 183 -6.91 4.39 11.38
CA HIS A 183 -8.03 3.69 10.76
C HIS A 183 -7.56 3.03 9.48
N PHE A 184 -7.54 1.69 9.47
CA PHE A 184 -7.29 0.91 8.28
C PHE A 184 -8.60 0.61 7.56
N TYR A 185 -8.62 0.90 6.26
CA TYR A 185 -9.76 0.61 5.38
C TYR A 185 -9.34 -0.31 4.25
N SER A 186 -9.81 -1.56 4.27
CA SER A 186 -9.57 -2.51 3.18
C SER A 186 -10.59 -2.30 2.06
N LEU A 187 -10.11 -2.06 0.85
CA LEU A 187 -10.97 -1.73 -0.29
C LEU A 187 -11.53 -2.95 -1.01
N LEU A 188 -10.92 -4.13 -0.86
CA LEU A 188 -11.50 -5.37 -1.37
C LEU A 188 -12.56 -5.97 -0.44
N THR A 189 -12.38 -5.83 0.88
CA THR A 189 -13.27 -6.47 1.87
C THR A 189 -14.23 -5.50 2.56
N GLY A 190 -14.00 -4.19 2.44
CA GLY A 190 -14.80 -3.15 3.10
C GLY A 190 -14.56 -3.06 4.60
N LYS A 191 -13.68 -3.92 5.15
CA LYS A 191 -13.42 -4.01 6.58
C LYS A 191 -12.73 -2.74 7.08
N ARG A 192 -13.24 -2.26 8.22
CA ARG A 192 -12.68 -1.14 8.98
C ARG A 192 -12.04 -1.69 10.24
N GLU A 193 -10.84 -1.23 10.54
CA GLU A 193 -10.16 -1.56 11.78
C GLU A 193 -9.47 -0.31 12.33
N THR A 194 -9.67 -0.05 13.62
CA THR A 194 -9.04 1.08 14.31
C THR A 194 -7.99 0.54 15.27
N VAL A 195 -6.78 1.09 15.17
CA VAL A 195 -5.68 0.82 16.09
C VAL A 195 -5.40 2.08 16.89
N GLU A 196 -5.71 2.04 18.18
CA GLU A 196 -5.35 3.11 19.12
C GLU A 196 -3.84 3.13 19.34
N ILE A 197 -3.26 4.33 19.36
CA ILE A 197 -1.83 4.52 19.51
C ILE A 197 -1.48 4.77 20.96
N VAL A 198 -0.65 3.88 21.49
CA VAL A 198 -0.15 3.91 22.85
C VAL A 198 1.32 4.33 22.80
N SER A 199 1.64 5.44 23.46
CA SER A 199 2.96 6.09 23.36
C SER A 199 4.12 5.21 23.87
N GLU A 200 3.81 4.31 24.80
CA GLU A 200 4.68 3.33 25.43
C GLU A 200 5.21 2.31 24.40
N ASN A 201 4.46 2.06 23.32
CA ASN A 201 4.85 1.15 22.25
C ASN A 201 5.85 1.79 21.26
N TYR A 202 6.29 3.02 21.49
CA TYR A 202 7.24 3.72 20.60
C TYR A 202 8.56 2.96 20.47
N LEU A 203 9.17 2.53 21.58
CA LEU A 203 10.46 1.85 21.53
C LEU A 203 10.35 0.47 20.84
N GLU A 204 9.25 -0.24 21.07
CA GLU A 204 8.93 -1.48 20.36
C GLU A 204 8.80 -1.22 18.85
N SER A 205 8.10 -0.15 18.46
CA SER A 205 7.92 0.25 17.06
C SER A 205 9.26 0.56 16.38
N VAL A 206 10.15 1.28 17.06
CA VAL A 206 11.53 1.53 16.58
C VAL A 206 12.26 0.21 16.35
N ASN A 207 12.18 -0.73 17.30
CA ASN A 207 12.83 -2.04 17.18
C ASN A 207 12.27 -2.87 16.02
N LYS A 208 10.94 -2.89 15.83
CA LYS A 208 10.29 -3.53 14.68
C LYS A 208 10.81 -2.97 13.36
N LEU A 209 10.92 -1.64 13.25
CA LEU A 209 11.45 -1.01 12.03
C LEU A 209 12.94 -1.26 11.82
N LYS A 210 13.75 -1.35 12.88
CA LYS A 210 15.16 -1.77 12.77
C LYS A 210 15.27 -3.18 12.20
N MET A 211 14.50 -4.12 12.74
CA MET A 211 14.45 -5.50 12.24
C MET A 211 14.01 -5.54 10.78
N MET A 212 12.94 -4.83 10.44
CA MET A 212 12.43 -4.76 9.07
C MET A 212 13.46 -4.17 8.10
N LYS A 213 14.15 -3.08 8.47
CA LYS A 213 15.23 -2.51 7.67
C LYS A 213 16.33 -3.54 7.42
N GLY A 214 16.76 -4.27 8.46
CA GLY A 214 17.74 -5.34 8.33
C GLY A 214 17.28 -6.44 7.36
N VAL A 215 16.03 -6.90 7.49
CA VAL A 215 15.43 -7.89 6.59
C VAL A 215 15.38 -7.40 5.14
N LEU A 216 14.99 -6.15 4.92
CA LEU A 216 14.90 -5.53 3.60
C LEU A 216 16.26 -5.32 2.91
N GLU A 217 17.35 -5.32 3.66
CA GLU A 217 18.72 -5.15 3.13
C GLU A 217 19.46 -6.49 2.99
N GLU A 218 18.91 -7.59 3.53
CA GLU A 218 19.56 -8.90 3.61
C GLU A 218 19.04 -9.88 2.53
N PRO A 219 19.86 -10.25 1.52
CA PRO A 219 19.41 -11.05 0.39
C PRO A 219 18.80 -12.41 0.69
N LYS A 220 19.16 -13.01 1.84
CA LYS A 220 18.66 -14.33 2.27
C LYS A 220 17.15 -14.36 2.55
N PHE A 221 16.53 -13.20 2.81
CA PHE A 221 15.10 -13.10 3.09
C PHE A 221 14.25 -12.89 1.83
N PHE A 222 14.86 -12.78 0.65
CA PHE A 222 14.14 -12.64 -0.62
C PHE A 222 13.72 -14.00 -1.17
N GLN A 223 12.87 -14.68 -0.42
CA GLN A 223 12.37 -16.01 -0.77
C GLN A 223 11.22 -15.92 -1.76
N LYS A 224 11.15 -16.91 -2.66
CA LYS A 224 10.01 -17.12 -3.55
C LYS A 224 8.86 -17.64 -2.71
N ILE A 225 7.79 -16.88 -2.63
CA ILE A 225 6.55 -17.35 -2.02
C ILE A 225 5.74 -18.02 -3.13
N SER A 226 5.49 -19.33 -3.02
CA SER A 226 4.61 -20.07 -3.93
C SER A 226 3.13 -19.77 -3.62
N SER A 227 2.79 -18.50 -3.44
CA SER A 227 1.43 -18.03 -3.22
C SER A 227 0.65 -18.21 -4.53
N LEU A 228 -0.14 -19.28 -4.64
CA LEU A 228 -0.83 -19.67 -5.88
C LEU A 228 -1.75 -18.57 -6.44
N GLN A 229 -2.36 -17.75 -5.57
CA GLN A 229 -3.26 -16.68 -5.99
C GLN A 229 -2.51 -15.44 -6.50
N GLU A 230 -1.42 -15.03 -5.85
CA GLU A 230 -0.65 -13.87 -6.29
C GLU A 230 0.29 -14.18 -7.46
N CYS A 231 0.74 -15.43 -7.58
CA CYS A 231 1.72 -15.83 -8.60
C CYS A 231 1.11 -16.09 -9.97
N LYS A 232 -0.19 -16.36 -10.10
CA LYS A 232 -0.81 -16.81 -11.37
C LYS A 232 -0.57 -15.84 -12.54
N ASN A 233 -0.63 -14.54 -12.29
CA ASN A 233 -0.38 -13.47 -13.27
C ASN A 233 0.75 -12.53 -12.82
N CYS A 234 1.59 -13.00 -11.90
CA CYS A 234 2.78 -12.27 -11.53
C CYS A 234 3.73 -12.23 -12.74
N PRO A 235 4.30 -11.06 -13.10
CA PRO A 235 5.29 -10.98 -14.16
C PRO A 235 6.55 -11.84 -13.92
N LEU A 236 6.75 -12.28 -12.67
CA LEU A 236 7.84 -13.17 -12.26
C LEU A 236 7.41 -14.64 -12.13
N ARG A 237 6.19 -15.01 -12.53
CA ARG A 237 5.64 -16.37 -12.39
C ARG A 237 6.61 -17.45 -12.87
N PHE A 238 7.20 -17.28 -14.04
CA PHE A 238 8.13 -18.26 -14.61
C PHE A 238 9.46 -18.36 -13.87
N GLU A 239 9.87 -17.30 -13.16
CA GLU A 239 11.07 -17.31 -12.33
C GLU A 239 10.79 -17.90 -10.95
N CYS A 240 9.57 -17.72 -10.44
CA CYS A 240 9.13 -18.27 -9.17
C CYS A 240 8.73 -19.75 -9.25
N SER A 241 8.18 -20.19 -10.39
CA SER A 241 7.68 -21.55 -10.55
C SER A 241 8.79 -22.60 -10.49
N THR A 242 8.64 -23.57 -9.60
CA THR A 242 9.39 -24.83 -9.59
C THR A 242 8.71 -25.91 -10.42
N ASP A 243 7.53 -25.62 -10.99
CA ASP A 243 6.66 -26.57 -11.67
C ASP A 243 7.03 -26.71 -13.16
N SER A 244 7.24 -27.95 -13.61
CA SER A 244 7.78 -28.27 -14.95
C SER A 244 6.79 -27.94 -16.07
N THR A 245 5.49 -27.92 -15.78
CA THR A 245 4.42 -27.54 -16.74
C THR A 245 4.46 -26.05 -17.09
N ILE A 246 4.75 -25.19 -16.12
CA ILE A 246 4.87 -23.73 -16.32
C ILE A 246 6.18 -23.38 -17.05
N GLN A 247 7.23 -24.21 -16.89
CA GLN A 247 8.46 -24.07 -17.68
C GLN A 247 8.27 -24.45 -19.15
N ALA A 248 7.36 -25.41 -19.45
CA ALA A 248 6.99 -25.74 -20.83
C ALA A 248 6.18 -24.63 -21.52
N GLU A 249 5.27 -23.94 -20.80
CA GLU A 249 4.56 -22.75 -21.32
C GLU A 249 5.51 -21.60 -21.70
N LYS A 250 6.63 -21.45 -20.97
CA LYS A 250 7.65 -20.46 -21.31
C LYS A 250 8.27 -20.76 -22.69
N LEU A 251 8.49 -22.03 -23.03
CA LEU A 251 9.10 -22.43 -24.30
C LEU A 251 8.16 -22.25 -25.50
N THR A 252 6.85 -22.31 -25.30
CA THR A 252 5.85 -22.07 -26.36
C THR A 252 5.55 -20.58 -26.59
N MET A 253 5.80 -19.70 -25.61
CA MET A 253 5.66 -18.23 -25.79
C MET A 253 6.79 -17.58 -26.61
N PHE A 254 7.90 -18.29 -26.86
CA PHE A 254 9.04 -17.81 -27.66
C PHE A 254 9.15 -18.50 -29.04
N MET A 255 8.13 -19.26 -29.44
CA MET A 255 7.92 -19.77 -30.81
C MET A 255 6.80 -18.97 -31.48
#